data_AF-A0A7C4RC24-F1
#
_entry.id   AF-A0A7C4RC24-F1
#
_cell.length_a   1.000
_cell.length_b   1.000
_cell.length_c   1.000
_cell.angle_alpha   90.00
_cell.angle_beta   90.00
_cell.angle_gamma   90.00
#
_symmetry.space_group_name_H-M   'P 1'
#
loop_
_entity.id
_entity.type
_entity.pdbx_description
1 polymer ?
#
loop_
_entity_poly.entity_id
_entity_poly.type
_entity_poly.pdbx_seq_one_letter_code
_entity_poly.pdbx_strand_id
1 'polypeptide(L)'
;MQDDVLIITTLSILAGILGVFVAIFLYYLVQKYPKGSREMVEVWNAIREGAKAYMSKQIKTIMSFTFGLSIAVLVMIYVVYTVAMKIPHDIALKEALLTAVSVLVGGASSIAAAFFSMDASTRTNVRVTEAGKKSGLEALKVSILGGGVLGFSVYSLSLLGLSVLFLLYSLMGVGLAEEVEF
;
A
#
# COMPACT_ATOMS: atom_id res chain seq x y z
N MET A 1 29.20 0.23 6.44
CA MET A 1 28.29 0.72 5.38
C MET A 1 27.44 -0.39 4.78
N GLN A 2 28.02 -1.47 4.22
CA GLN A 2 27.21 -2.57 3.65
C GLN A 2 26.47 -3.40 4.70
N ASP A 3 27.09 -3.64 5.87
CA ASP A 3 26.44 -4.28 7.01
C ASP A 3 25.28 -3.43 7.58
N ASP A 4 25.47 -2.10 7.63
CA ASP A 4 24.44 -1.16 8.12
C ASP A 4 23.21 -1.16 7.22
N VAL A 5 23.41 -1.20 5.90
CA VAL A 5 22.33 -1.28 4.90
C VAL A 5 21.54 -2.58 5.07
N LEU A 6 22.22 -3.72 5.22
CA LEU A 6 21.57 -5.01 5.41
C LEU A 6 20.75 -5.05 6.72
N ILE A 7 21.27 -4.47 7.79
CA ILE A 7 20.56 -4.34 9.07
C ILE A 7 19.30 -3.50 8.89
N ILE A 8 19.39 -2.32 8.25
CA ILE A 8 18.24 -1.43 8.02
C ILE A 8 17.18 -2.10 7.16
N THR A 9 17.56 -2.78 6.08
CA THR A 9 16.61 -3.50 5.21
C THR A 9 15.91 -4.63 5.98
N THR A 10 16.65 -5.39 6.78
CA THR A 10 16.10 -6.48 7.60
C THR A 10 15.11 -5.94 8.63
N LEU A 11 15.47 -4.87 9.34
CA LEU A 11 14.57 -4.19 10.29
C LEU A 11 13.31 -3.65 9.60
N SER A 12 13.44 -3.10 8.40
CA SER A 12 12.31 -2.59 7.62
C SER A 12 11.34 -3.69 7.21
N ILE A 13 11.86 -4.85 6.79
CA ILE A 13 11.04 -6.04 6.49
C ILE A 13 10.33 -6.52 7.75
N LEU A 14 11.05 -6.68 8.86
CA LEU A 14 10.47 -7.14 10.13
C LEU A 14 9.38 -6.18 10.64
N ALA A 15 9.63 -4.87 10.57
CA ALA A 15 8.66 -3.85 10.94
C ALA A 15 7.42 -3.88 10.03
N GLY A 16 7.62 -4.08 8.72
CA GLY A 16 6.54 -4.24 7.77
C GLY A 16 5.69 -5.49 8.06
N ILE A 17 6.32 -6.64 8.31
CA ILE A 17 5.61 -7.88 8.69
C ILE A 17 4.81 -7.66 9.98
N LEU A 18 5.44 -7.10 11.02
CA LEU A 18 4.79 -6.82 12.30
C LEU A 18 3.60 -5.88 12.12
N GLY A 19 3.75 -4.82 11.33
CA GLY A 19 2.68 -3.88 11.07
C GLY A 19 1.50 -4.50 10.30
N VAL A 20 1.73 -5.43 9.35
CA VAL A 20 0.65 -6.20 8.73
C VAL A 20 -0.10 -7.03 9.78
N PHE A 21 0.62 -7.71 10.67
CA PHE A 21 -0.01 -8.46 11.76
C PHE A 21 -0.83 -7.56 12.69
N VAL A 22 -0.32 -6.37 13.04
CA VAL A 22 -1.05 -5.40 13.87
C VAL A 22 -2.29 -4.90 13.14
N ALA A 23 -2.21 -4.59 11.84
CA ALA A 23 -3.37 -4.18 11.05
C ALA A 23 -4.47 -5.25 11.04
N ILE A 24 -4.09 -6.50 10.81
CA ILE A 24 -5.01 -7.66 10.83
C ILE A 24 -5.60 -7.85 12.23
N PHE A 25 -4.78 -7.75 13.28
CA PHE A 25 -5.23 -7.85 14.66
C PHE A 25 -6.26 -6.77 15.00
N LEU A 26 -5.99 -5.50 14.65
CA LEU A 26 -6.92 -4.39 14.85
C LEU A 26 -8.21 -4.58 14.06
N TYR A 27 -8.12 -5.08 12.83
CA TYR A 27 -9.27 -5.40 12.00
C TYR A 27 -10.20 -6.42 12.67
N TYR A 28 -9.65 -7.48 13.24
CA TYR A 28 -10.44 -8.46 14.01
C TYR A 28 -10.93 -7.91 15.35
N LEU A 29 -10.13 -7.08 16.02
CA LEU A 29 -10.50 -6.48 17.30
C LEU A 29 -11.73 -5.58 17.15
N VAL A 30 -11.77 -4.73 16.12
CA VAL A 30 -12.94 -3.90 15.80
C VAL A 30 -14.17 -4.76 15.56
N GLN A 31 -14.03 -5.92 14.92
CA GLN A 31 -15.19 -6.77 14.62
C GLN A 31 -15.91 -7.31 15.85
N LYS A 32 -15.21 -7.43 16.99
CA LYS A 32 -15.79 -7.85 18.28
C LYS A 32 -16.78 -6.84 18.85
N TYR A 33 -16.75 -5.58 18.42
CA TYR A 33 -17.71 -4.57 18.85
C TYR A 33 -19.09 -4.79 18.18
N PRO A 34 -20.20 -4.53 18.89
CA PRO A 34 -21.56 -4.72 18.38
C PRO A 34 -21.88 -3.69 17.28
N LYS A 35 -22.71 -4.09 16.32
CA LYS A 35 -23.16 -3.24 15.20
C LYS A 35 -24.39 -2.37 15.53
N GLY A 36 -24.94 -2.48 16.74
CA GLY A 36 -26.10 -1.69 17.16
C GLY A 36 -27.46 -2.23 16.70
N SER A 37 -28.44 -1.34 16.55
CA SER A 37 -29.83 -1.68 16.24
C SER A 37 -30.04 -2.15 14.80
N ARG A 38 -31.23 -2.71 14.50
CA ARG A 38 -31.60 -3.14 13.15
C ARG A 38 -31.51 -1.99 12.13
N GLU A 39 -32.04 -0.83 12.49
CA GLU A 39 -32.03 0.38 11.65
C GLU A 39 -30.59 0.83 11.32
N MET A 40 -29.68 0.78 12.29
CA MET A 40 -28.26 1.09 12.06
C MET A 40 -27.62 0.11 11.08
N VAL A 41 -27.95 -1.18 11.19
CA VAL A 41 -27.44 -2.23 10.31
C VAL A 41 -27.99 -2.08 8.89
N GLU A 42 -29.24 -1.67 8.73
CA GLU A 42 -29.85 -1.37 7.42
C GLU A 42 -29.10 -0.25 6.69
N VAL A 43 -28.87 0.89 7.36
CA VAL A 43 -28.08 2.00 6.81
C VAL A 43 -26.64 1.56 6.49
N TRP A 44 -26.02 0.81 7.40
CA TRP A 44 -24.67 0.28 7.22
C TRP A 44 -24.54 -0.63 5.99
N ASN A 45 -25.54 -1.49 5.74
CA ASN A 45 -25.55 -2.35 4.56
C ASN A 45 -25.60 -1.54 3.26
N ALA A 46 -26.47 -0.52 3.20
CA ALA A 46 -26.55 0.37 2.04
C ALA A 46 -25.22 1.10 1.78
N ILE A 47 -24.55 1.59 2.84
CA ILE A 47 -23.20 2.20 2.73
C ILE A 47 -22.20 1.18 2.17
N ARG A 48 -22.19 -0.06 2.68
CA ARG A 48 -21.24 -1.08 2.22
C ARG A 48 -21.48 -1.51 0.79
N GLU A 49 -22.72 -1.55 0.35
CA GLU A 49 -23.06 -1.83 -1.05
C GLU A 49 -22.50 -0.74 -1.97
N GLY A 50 -22.83 0.53 -1.70
CA GLY A 50 -22.35 1.66 -2.50
C GLY A 50 -20.83 1.76 -2.49
N ALA A 51 -20.20 1.58 -1.33
CA ALA A 51 -18.76 1.62 -1.19
C ALA A 51 -18.10 0.49 -2.00
N LYS A 52 -18.62 -0.75 -1.95
CA LYS A 52 -18.08 -1.87 -2.76
C LYS A 52 -18.23 -1.62 -4.25
N ALA A 53 -19.36 -1.07 -4.69
CA ALA A 53 -19.59 -0.73 -6.09
C ALA A 53 -18.60 0.34 -6.56
N TYR A 54 -18.42 1.41 -5.78
CA TYR A 54 -17.44 2.47 -6.05
C TYR A 54 -16.01 1.91 -6.12
N MET A 55 -15.60 1.14 -5.11
CA MET A 55 -14.24 0.61 -5.04
C MET A 55 -13.93 -0.33 -6.20
N SER A 56 -14.90 -1.17 -6.59
CA SER A 56 -14.74 -2.07 -7.74
C SER A 56 -14.53 -1.31 -9.05
N LYS A 57 -15.19 -0.16 -9.22
CA LYS A 57 -14.98 0.71 -10.39
C LYS A 57 -13.65 1.45 -10.30
N GLN A 58 -13.31 1.99 -9.13
CA GLN A 58 -12.08 2.73 -8.90
C GLN A 58 -10.84 1.85 -9.11
N ILE A 59 -10.83 0.61 -8.59
CA ILE A 59 -9.73 -0.33 -8.78
C ILE A 59 -9.46 -0.59 -10.27
N LYS A 60 -10.51 -0.81 -11.08
CA LYS A 60 -10.35 -1.02 -12.53
C LYS A 60 -9.69 0.18 -13.20
N THR A 61 -10.15 1.40 -12.88
CA THR A 61 -9.58 2.62 -13.45
C THR A 61 -8.13 2.82 -13.00
N ILE A 62 -7.83 2.68 -11.71
CA ILE A 62 -6.47 2.85 -11.18
C ILE A 62 -5.53 1.81 -11.78
N MET A 63 -5.94 0.55 -11.91
CA MET A 63 -5.10 -0.47 -12.53
C MET A 63 -4.78 -0.13 -13.99
N SER A 64 -5.77 0.31 -14.77
CA SER A 64 -5.51 0.74 -16.17
C SER A 64 -4.57 1.94 -16.24
N PHE A 65 -4.74 2.92 -15.36
CA PHE A 65 -3.87 4.09 -15.31
C PHE A 65 -2.45 3.74 -14.86
N THR A 66 -2.31 2.90 -13.83
CA THR A 66 -1.02 2.42 -13.32
C THR A 66 -0.25 1.65 -14.38
N PHE A 67 -0.95 0.82 -15.16
CA PHE A 67 -0.35 0.10 -16.28
C PHE A 67 0.15 1.07 -17.37
N GLY A 68 -0.67 2.05 -17.76
CA GLY A 68 -0.26 3.09 -18.71
C GLY A 68 0.93 3.91 -18.20
N LEU A 69 0.92 4.28 -16.92
CA LEU A 69 2.01 5.00 -16.27
C LEU A 69 3.31 4.19 -16.24
N SER A 70 3.23 2.87 -15.98
CA SER A 70 4.40 1.98 -16.01
C SER A 70 5.06 1.96 -17.40
N ILE A 71 4.27 1.89 -18.48
CA ILE A 71 4.79 1.97 -19.85
C ILE A 71 5.39 3.36 -20.13
N ALA A 72 4.72 4.44 -19.71
CA ALA A 72 5.23 5.79 -19.90
C ALA A 72 6.57 6.00 -19.18
N VAL A 73 6.71 5.49 -17.96
CA VAL A 73 7.96 5.54 -17.18
C VAL A 73 9.06 4.70 -17.85
N LEU A 74 8.74 3.52 -18.37
CA LEU A 74 9.68 2.69 -19.13
C LEU A 74 10.25 3.46 -20.32
N VAL A 75 9.37 4.01 -21.17
CA VAL A 75 9.78 4.76 -22.36
C VAL A 75 10.59 5.99 -21.99
N MET A 76 10.15 6.73 -20.97
CA MET A 76 10.86 7.91 -20.49
C MET A 76 12.29 7.58 -20.04
N ILE A 77 12.46 6.56 -19.18
CA ILE A 77 13.80 6.17 -18.68
C ILE A 77 14.68 5.68 -19.81
N TYR A 78 14.15 4.82 -20.69
CA TYR A 78 14.89 4.32 -21.85
C TYR A 78 15.39 5.46 -22.75
N VAL A 79 14.53 6.43 -23.07
CA VAL A 79 14.91 7.57 -23.92
C VAL A 79 15.94 8.47 -23.23
N VAL A 80 15.77 8.77 -21.94
CA VAL A 80 16.73 9.61 -21.21
C VAL A 80 18.11 8.93 -21.14
N TYR A 81 18.16 7.64 -20.84
CA TYR A 81 19.44 6.93 -20.66
C TYR A 81 20.17 6.76 -21.99
N THR A 82 19.44 6.49 -23.08
CA THR A 82 20.04 6.31 -24.41
C THR A 82 20.40 7.62 -25.10
N VAL A 83 19.52 8.63 -25.05
CA VAL A 83 19.71 9.89 -25.80
C VAL A 83 20.51 10.92 -25.01
N ALA A 84 20.20 11.12 -23.73
CA ALA A 84 20.85 12.17 -22.94
C ALA A 84 22.15 11.67 -22.30
N MET A 85 22.15 10.46 -21.74
CA MET A 85 23.31 9.91 -21.02
C MET A 85 24.21 8.98 -21.86
N LYS A 86 23.78 8.60 -23.08
CA LYS A 86 24.53 7.72 -24.00
C LYS A 86 24.94 6.37 -23.38
N ILE A 87 24.13 5.87 -22.45
CA ILE A 87 24.33 4.56 -21.81
C ILE A 87 24.03 3.45 -22.84
N PRO A 88 24.77 2.31 -22.80
CA PRO A 88 24.48 1.15 -23.63
C PRO A 88 23.01 0.71 -23.57
N HIS A 89 22.44 0.37 -24.74
CA HIS A 89 21.01 0.06 -24.89
C HIS A 89 20.53 -1.09 -24.01
N ASP A 90 21.39 -2.08 -23.78
CA ASP A 90 21.13 -3.24 -22.92
C ASP A 90 20.97 -2.84 -21.45
N ILE A 91 21.86 -1.97 -20.94
CA ILE A 91 21.80 -1.45 -19.58
C ILE A 91 20.58 -0.53 -19.43
N ALA A 92 20.35 0.36 -20.40
CA ALA A 92 19.22 1.28 -20.38
C ALA A 92 17.86 0.55 -20.39
N LEU A 93 17.72 -0.51 -21.19
CA LEU A 93 16.51 -1.34 -21.20
C LEU A 93 16.29 -2.05 -19.88
N LYS A 94 17.35 -2.59 -19.27
CA LYS A 94 17.27 -3.29 -17.98
C LYS A 94 16.75 -2.36 -16.88
N GLU A 95 17.34 -1.17 -16.73
CA GLU A 95 16.93 -0.18 -15.72
C GLU A 95 15.50 0.34 -15.95
N ALA A 96 15.15 0.60 -17.21
CA ALA A 96 13.80 1.03 -17.58
C ALA A 96 12.75 -0.05 -17.22
N LEU A 97 13.04 -1.32 -17.49
CA LEU A 97 12.14 -2.44 -17.17
C LEU A 97 11.99 -2.61 -15.65
N LEU A 98 13.08 -2.57 -14.90
CA LEU A 98 13.04 -2.72 -13.44
C LEU A 98 12.27 -1.57 -12.78
N THR A 99 12.45 -0.35 -13.27
CA THR A 99 11.68 0.80 -12.75
C THR A 99 10.20 0.68 -13.11
N ALA A 100 9.87 0.23 -14.32
CA ALA A 100 8.50 -0.01 -14.74
C ALA A 100 7.79 -1.09 -13.89
N VAL A 101 8.52 -2.16 -13.55
CA VAL A 101 8.05 -3.21 -12.62
C VAL A 101 7.83 -2.63 -11.21
N SER A 102 8.74 -1.79 -10.71
CA SER A 102 8.58 -1.13 -9.42
C SER A 102 7.32 -0.27 -9.35
N VAL A 103 6.97 0.43 -10.44
CA VAL A 103 5.71 1.20 -10.53
C VAL A 103 4.49 0.28 -10.40
N LEU A 104 4.50 -0.88 -11.06
CA LEU A 104 3.40 -1.86 -10.97
C LEU A 104 3.29 -2.45 -9.56
N VAL A 105 4.41 -2.83 -8.95
CA VAL A 105 4.45 -3.37 -7.58
C VAL A 105 3.96 -2.33 -6.56
N GLY A 106 4.39 -1.08 -6.70
CA GLY A 106 3.93 0.02 -5.85
C GLY A 106 2.43 0.29 -6.03
N GLY A 107 1.94 0.31 -7.27
CA GLY A 107 0.51 0.47 -7.57
C GLY A 107 -0.34 -0.67 -7.02
N ALA A 108 0.10 -1.92 -7.18
CA ALA A 108 -0.58 -3.09 -6.62
C ALA A 108 -0.64 -3.03 -5.09
N SER A 109 0.47 -2.67 -4.44
CA SER A 109 0.54 -2.50 -2.98
C SER A 109 -0.38 -1.39 -2.48
N SER A 110 -0.45 -0.27 -3.20
CA SER A 110 -1.36 0.84 -2.89
C SER A 110 -2.83 0.44 -2.99
N ILE A 111 -3.22 -0.26 -4.06
CA ILE A 111 -4.59 -0.77 -4.24
C ILE A 111 -4.95 -1.76 -3.13
N ALA A 112 -4.03 -2.66 -2.77
CA ALA A 112 -4.24 -3.59 -1.66
C ALA A 112 -4.49 -2.84 -0.35
N ALA A 113 -3.64 -1.87 -0.01
CA ALA A 113 -3.80 -1.04 1.19
C ALA A 113 -5.15 -0.30 1.20
N ALA A 114 -5.54 0.29 0.06
CA ALA A 114 -6.80 1.02 -0.08
C ALA A 114 -8.02 0.10 0.12
N PHE A 115 -8.00 -1.11 -0.45
CA PHE A 115 -9.08 -2.08 -0.30
C PHE A 115 -9.27 -2.51 1.16
N PHE A 116 -8.19 -2.89 1.84
CA PHE A 116 -8.26 -3.26 3.26
C PHE A 116 -8.73 -2.10 4.14
N SER A 117 -8.22 -0.90 3.90
CA SER A 117 -8.57 0.31 4.65
C SER A 117 -10.05 0.67 4.52
N MET A 118 -10.59 0.52 3.31
CA MET A 118 -11.98 0.83 3.00
C MET A 118 -12.94 -0.21 3.61
N ASP A 119 -12.63 -1.51 3.53
CA ASP A 119 -13.43 -2.55 4.20
C ASP A 119 -13.38 -2.40 5.73
N ALA A 120 -12.23 -2.09 6.30
CA ALA A 120 -12.08 -1.82 7.74
C ALA A 120 -12.90 -0.60 8.18
N SER A 121 -12.78 0.52 7.47
CA SER A 121 -13.51 1.76 7.76
C SER A 121 -15.02 1.54 7.75
N THR A 122 -15.55 0.94 6.68
CA THR A 122 -17.00 0.70 6.57
C THR A 122 -17.53 -0.23 7.65
N ARG A 123 -16.74 -1.19 8.14
CA ARG A 123 -17.11 -2.04 9.30
C ARG A 123 -17.06 -1.29 10.62
N THR A 124 -16.15 -0.33 10.75
CA THR A 124 -15.92 0.42 11.99
C THR A 124 -17.03 1.44 12.21
N ASN A 125 -17.50 2.13 11.15
CA ASN A 125 -18.44 3.25 11.26
C ASN A 125 -19.70 2.92 12.08
N VAL A 126 -20.37 1.80 11.79
CA VAL A 126 -21.59 1.40 12.52
C VAL A 126 -21.32 1.08 13.99
N ARG A 127 -20.12 0.56 14.30
CA ARG A 127 -19.69 0.22 15.66
C ARG A 127 -19.33 1.47 16.47
N VAL A 128 -18.78 2.48 15.81
CA VAL A 128 -18.55 3.81 16.41
C VAL A 128 -19.87 4.45 16.79
N THR A 129 -20.87 4.39 15.90
CA THR A 129 -22.22 4.92 16.20
C THR A 129 -22.85 4.20 17.40
N GLU A 130 -22.80 2.88 17.46
CA GLU A 130 -23.32 2.13 18.61
C GLU A 130 -22.54 2.45 19.91
N ALA A 131 -21.21 2.55 19.84
CA ALA A 131 -20.39 2.94 20.98
C ALA A 131 -20.71 4.38 21.46
N GLY A 132 -21.05 5.27 20.54
CA GLY A 132 -21.44 6.65 20.83
C GLY A 132 -22.70 6.78 21.68
N LYS A 133 -23.60 5.79 21.66
CA LYS A 133 -24.75 5.74 22.58
C LYS A 133 -24.33 5.58 24.04
N LYS A 134 -23.13 5.03 24.31
CA LYS A 134 -22.58 4.90 25.66
C LYS A 134 -21.85 6.17 26.07
N SER A 135 -20.88 6.62 25.27
CA SER A 135 -20.17 7.88 25.47
C SER A 135 -19.33 8.28 24.25
N GLY A 136 -18.96 9.55 24.15
CA GLY A 136 -18.01 10.03 23.15
C GLY A 136 -16.62 9.40 23.27
N LEU A 137 -16.18 9.08 24.49
CA LEU A 137 -14.90 8.39 24.71
C LEU A 137 -14.90 6.97 24.14
N GLU A 138 -16.01 6.23 24.29
CA GLU A 138 -16.14 4.89 23.71
C GLU A 138 -16.19 4.94 22.17
N ALA A 139 -16.90 5.91 21.60
CA ALA A 139 -16.88 6.15 20.16
C ALA A 139 -15.46 6.43 19.65
N LEU A 140 -14.71 7.29 20.35
CA LEU A 140 -13.33 7.63 20.00
C LEU A 140 -12.39 6.41 20.09
N LYS A 141 -12.53 5.56 21.11
CA LYS A 141 -11.73 4.33 21.21
C LYS A 141 -11.96 3.44 20.00
N VAL A 142 -13.22 3.19 19.62
CA VAL A 142 -13.55 2.32 18.48
C VAL A 142 -13.08 2.95 17.16
N SER A 143 -13.19 4.27 17.00
CA SER A 143 -12.75 4.94 15.78
C SER A 143 -11.23 4.91 15.63
N ILE A 144 -10.45 5.06 16.71
CA ILE A 144 -8.99 4.91 16.70
C ILE A 144 -8.59 3.49 16.31
N LEU A 145 -9.26 2.46 16.84
CA LEU A 145 -8.99 1.08 16.47
C LEU A 145 -9.22 0.82 14.97
N GLY A 146 -10.31 1.35 14.42
CA GLY A 146 -10.59 1.25 12.98
C GLY A 146 -9.62 2.04 12.11
N GLY A 147 -9.30 3.28 12.51
CA GLY A 147 -8.31 4.12 11.83
C GLY A 147 -6.89 3.55 11.89
N GLY A 148 -6.57 2.84 12.97
CA GLY A 148 -5.30 2.12 13.12
C GLY A 148 -5.10 1.07 12.02
N VAL A 149 -6.16 0.37 11.59
CA VAL A 149 -6.07 -0.60 10.48
C VAL A 149 -5.57 0.09 9.20
N LEU A 150 -6.10 1.27 8.88
CA LEU A 150 -5.65 2.05 7.72
C LEU A 150 -4.18 2.44 7.87
N GLY A 151 -3.81 3.02 9.01
CA GLY A 151 -2.43 3.46 9.28
C GLY A 151 -1.43 2.32 9.11
N PHE A 152 -1.61 1.24 9.87
CA PHE A 152 -0.70 0.10 9.84
C PHE A 152 -0.67 -0.58 8.47
N SER A 153 -1.80 -0.71 7.76
CA SER A 153 -1.81 -1.34 6.43
C SER A 153 -0.94 -0.57 5.41
N VAL A 154 -1.05 0.76 5.37
CA VAL A 154 -0.31 1.60 4.42
C VAL A 154 1.19 1.54 4.69
N TYR A 155 1.63 1.88 5.91
CA TYR A 155 3.06 1.91 6.24
C TYR A 155 3.72 0.53 6.08
N SER A 156 3.00 -0.54 6.43
CA SER A 156 3.55 -1.89 6.34
C SER A 156 3.74 -2.35 4.91
N LEU A 157 2.76 -2.13 4.04
CA LEU A 157 2.86 -2.49 2.63
C LEU A 157 3.90 -1.64 1.91
N SER A 158 4.04 -0.36 2.27
CA SER A 158 5.11 0.50 1.76
C SER A 158 6.50 0.02 2.16
N LEU A 159 6.72 -0.30 3.45
CA LEU A 159 8.00 -0.80 3.95
C LEU A 159 8.35 -2.16 3.34
N LEU A 160 7.40 -3.08 3.27
CA LEU A 160 7.60 -4.38 2.64
C LEU A 160 7.92 -4.25 1.16
N GLY A 161 7.10 -3.49 0.42
CA GLY A 161 7.29 -3.31 -1.02
C GLY A 161 8.66 -2.70 -1.34
N LEU A 162 9.04 -1.63 -0.64
CA LEU A 162 10.32 -0.97 -0.83
C LEU A 162 11.49 -1.88 -0.46
N SER A 163 11.44 -2.53 0.71
CA SER A 163 12.55 -3.35 1.21
C SER A 163 12.77 -4.60 0.37
N VAL A 164 11.68 -5.23 -0.10
CA VAL A 164 11.75 -6.40 -0.99
C VAL A 164 12.31 -6.00 -2.34
N LEU A 165 11.83 -4.90 -2.95
CA LEU A 165 12.38 -4.42 -4.22
C LEU A 165 13.86 -4.06 -4.09
N PHE A 166 14.24 -3.36 -3.02
CA PHE A 166 15.62 -3.01 -2.74
C PHE A 166 16.52 -4.25 -2.64
N LEU A 167 16.10 -5.25 -1.85
CA LEU A 167 16.87 -6.48 -1.67
C LEU A 167 16.98 -7.27 -2.98
N LEU A 168 15.88 -7.39 -3.74
CA LEU A 168 15.88 -8.08 -5.02
C LEU A 168 16.82 -7.40 -6.03
N TYR A 169 16.77 -6.08 -6.14
CA TYR A 169 17.57 -5.35 -7.13
C TYR A 169 19.05 -5.30 -6.73
N SER A 170 19.33 -5.19 -5.42
CA SER A 170 20.68 -5.32 -4.88
C SER A 170 21.28 -6.71 -5.17
N LEU A 171 20.51 -7.79 -4.98
CA LEU A 171 20.96 -9.16 -5.32
C LEU A 171 21.20 -9.34 -6.83
N MET A 172 20.40 -8.68 -7.66
CA MET A 172 20.57 -8.71 -9.12
C MET A 172 21.77 -7.89 -9.61
N GLY A 173 22.54 -7.27 -8.71
CA GLY A 173 23.65 -6.39 -9.05
C GLY A 173 23.22 -5.19 -9.89
N VAL A 174 21.95 -4.78 -9.75
CA VAL A 174 21.37 -3.65 -10.49
C VAL A 174 21.74 -2.41 -9.71
N GLY A 175 22.95 -1.94 -9.96
CA GLY A 175 23.40 -0.63 -9.58
C GLY A 175 24.05 0.01 -10.79
N LEU A 176 23.58 1.19 -11.19
CA LEU A 176 24.42 2.22 -11.79
C LEU A 176 25.44 2.72 -10.75
N ALA A 177 26.12 1.81 -10.06
CA ALA A 177 27.21 2.13 -9.18
C ALA A 177 28.45 2.29 -10.07
N GLU A 178 28.89 3.54 -10.19
CA GLU A 178 30.22 4.02 -10.64
C GLU A 178 30.46 4.47 -12.09
N GLU A 179 29.48 4.49 -13.02
CA GLU A 179 29.76 5.02 -14.39
C GLU A 179 29.05 6.33 -14.77
N VAL A 180 28.33 6.96 -13.85
CA VAL A 180 27.81 8.33 -14.06
C VAL A 180 28.44 9.26 -13.01
N GLU A 181 29.71 9.60 -13.22
CA GLU A 181 30.25 10.85 -12.70
C GLU A 181 29.46 12.00 -13.36
N PHE A 182 28.83 12.83 -12.53
CA PHE A 182 28.28 14.12 -12.95
C PHE A 182 29.40 15.16 -13.06
#